data_AF-A0A364LCT9-F1
#
_entry.id   AF-A0A364LCT9-F1
#
_cell.length_a   1.000
_cell.length_b   1.000
_cell.length_c   1.000
_cell.angle_alpha   90.00
_cell.angle_beta   90.00
_cell.angle_gamma   90.00
#
_symmetry.space_group_name_H-M   'P 1'
#
loop_
_entity.id
_entity.type
_entity.pdbx_description
1 polymer ?
#
loop_
_entity_poly.entity_id
_entity_poly.type
_entity_poly.pdbx_seq_one_letter_code
_entity_poly.pdbx_strand_id
1 'polypeptide(L)'
;MLKSTGFRNLEGSPGPFQHSHKLEDGMFSWLMKNPAMMSNFNALMAGSLETCQDWFSTFPVDEIVLNNVVKDNSQVILLVDVGDREGHDIQAFHDVYHTAPGKLVVQDLPPVLVNIKDNKLSPAII
;
A
#
# COMPACT_ATOMS: atom_id res chain seq x y z
N MET A 1 -1.71 17.63 24.50
CA MET A 1 -1.30 16.24 24.72
C MET A 1 0.12 16.07 25.28
N LEU A 2 1.21 16.43 24.59
CA LEU A 2 2.57 16.14 25.10
C LEU A 2 2.85 16.74 26.49
N LYS A 3 2.41 17.98 26.74
CA LYS A 3 2.49 18.60 28.06
C LYS A 3 1.74 17.80 29.14
N SER A 4 0.57 17.24 28.82
CA SER A 4 -0.22 16.46 29.78
C SER A 4 0.35 15.06 30.05
N THR A 5 1.22 14.54 29.17
CA THR A 5 1.90 13.25 29.35
C THR A 5 3.29 13.40 30.00
N GLY A 6 3.72 14.64 30.27
CA GLY A 6 5.06 14.94 30.75
C GLY A 6 6.13 14.70 29.68
N PHE A 7 5.79 14.91 28.41
CA PHE A 7 6.66 14.67 27.25
C PHE A 7 7.16 13.22 27.10
N ARG A 8 6.49 12.26 27.75
CA ARG A 8 6.78 10.84 27.58
C ARG A 8 6.23 10.35 26.24
N ASN A 9 6.96 9.42 25.63
CA ASN A 9 6.47 8.65 24.50
C ASN A 9 5.21 7.89 24.91
N LEU A 10 4.24 7.88 24.00
CA LEU A 10 3.01 7.11 24.17
C LEU A 10 3.20 5.76 23.51
N GLU A 11 2.92 4.69 24.24
CA GLU A 11 2.96 3.31 23.71
C GLU A 11 1.59 2.84 23.21
N GLY A 12 0.69 3.77 22.85
CA GLY A 12 -0.63 3.44 22.33
C GLY A 12 -1.62 4.60 22.34
N SER A 13 -2.90 4.25 22.22
CA SER A 13 -4.01 5.18 22.35
C SER A 13 -4.18 5.66 23.81
N PRO A 14 -4.59 6.92 24.05
CA PRO A 14 -4.94 7.97 23.08
C PRO A 14 -3.72 8.73 22.55
N GLY A 15 -3.59 8.79 21.22
CA GLY A 15 -2.58 9.58 20.53
C GLY A 15 -3.04 11.02 20.22
N PRO A 16 -2.21 11.80 19.49
CA PRO A 16 -2.51 13.20 19.17
C PRO A 16 -3.85 13.37 18.44
N PHE A 17 -4.18 12.42 17.56
CA PHE A 17 -5.43 12.42 16.80
C PHE A 17 -6.65 12.34 17.71
N GLN A 18 -6.70 11.35 18.59
CA GLN A 18 -7.77 11.17 19.60
C GLN A 18 -7.88 12.40 20.51
N HIS A 19 -6.75 12.89 21.00
CA HIS A 19 -6.74 14.02 21.93
C HIS A 19 -7.24 15.33 21.29
N SER A 20 -6.86 15.61 20.04
CA SER A 20 -7.26 16.83 19.33
C SER A 20 -8.71 16.83 18.89
N HIS A 21 -9.23 15.68 18.45
CA HIS A 21 -10.58 15.55 17.91
C HIS A 21 -11.60 15.06 18.95
N LYS A 22 -11.16 14.79 20.19
CA LYS A 22 -11.98 14.20 21.26
C LYS A 22 -12.64 12.89 20.82
N LEU A 23 -11.85 12.03 20.18
CA LEU A 23 -12.28 10.73 19.67
C LEU A 23 -11.69 9.61 20.52
N GLU A 24 -12.42 8.50 20.62
CA GLU A 24 -11.89 7.25 21.18
C GLU A 24 -11.28 6.35 20.09
N ASP A 25 -11.83 6.42 18.88
CA ASP A 25 -11.36 5.66 17.73
C ASP A 25 -9.94 6.07 17.29
N GLY A 26 -9.19 5.08 16.80
CA GLY A 26 -8.00 5.35 15.98
C GLY A 26 -8.34 6.03 14.66
N MET A 27 -7.37 6.70 14.04
CA MET A 27 -7.57 7.47 12.80
C MET A 27 -8.24 6.66 11.69
N PHE A 28 -7.76 5.44 11.41
CA PHE A 28 -8.35 4.60 10.36
C PHE A 28 -9.78 4.14 10.70
N SER A 29 -10.03 3.74 11.95
CA SER A 29 -11.38 3.40 12.40
C SER A 29 -12.35 4.57 12.26
N TRP A 30 -11.88 5.79 12.54
CA TRP A 30 -12.67 7.00 12.33
C TRP A 30 -12.87 7.31 10.83
N LEU A 31 -11.85 7.18 9.99
CA LEU A 31 -11.95 7.38 8.54
C LEU A 31 -12.99 6.44 7.92
N MET A 32 -12.98 5.15 8.28
CA MET A 32 -13.96 4.17 7.79
C MET A 32 -15.40 4.54 8.16
N LYS A 33 -15.62 5.22 9.30
CA LYS A 33 -16.94 5.72 9.72
C LYS A 33 -17.34 7.03 9.05
N ASN A 34 -16.42 7.70 8.34
CA ASN A 34 -16.62 9.02 7.73
C ASN A 34 -16.26 8.99 6.22
N PRO A 35 -17.17 8.51 5.35
CA PRO A 35 -16.88 8.27 3.93
C PRO A 35 -16.32 9.49 3.17
N ALA A 36 -16.80 10.70 3.47
CA ALA A 36 -16.29 11.92 2.86
C ALA A 36 -14.80 12.16 3.20
N MET A 37 -14.40 11.90 4.44
CA MET A 37 -13.00 12.03 4.86
C MET A 37 -12.14 10.87 4.35
N MET A 38 -12.70 9.66 4.27
CA MET A 38 -12.03 8.53 3.62
C MET A 38 -11.74 8.84 2.14
N SER A 39 -12.67 9.46 1.42
CA SER A 39 -12.46 9.89 0.04
C SER A 39 -11.31 10.89 -0.09
N ASN A 40 -11.28 11.92 0.77
CA ASN A 40 -10.19 12.90 0.80
C ASN A 40 -8.84 12.25 1.14
N PHE A 41 -8.82 11.32 2.10
CA PHE A 41 -7.63 10.57 2.46
C PHE A 41 -7.12 9.73 1.29
N ASN A 42 -8.02 9.06 0.57
CA ASN A 42 -7.67 8.27 -0.61
C ASN A 42 -7.10 9.13 -1.73
N ALA A 43 -7.70 10.29 -2.00
CA ALA A 43 -7.21 11.23 -3.00
C ALA A 43 -5.82 11.78 -2.65
N LEU A 44 -5.59 12.17 -1.38
CA LEU A 44 -4.28 12.64 -0.91
C LEU A 44 -3.20 11.59 -1.15
N MET A 45 -3.50 10.36 -0.76
CA MET A 45 -2.53 9.28 -0.83
C MET A 45 -2.24 8.83 -2.26
N ALA A 46 -3.25 8.87 -3.15
CA ALA A 46 -3.03 8.67 -4.58
C ALA A 46 -2.08 9.74 -5.15
N GLY A 47 -2.32 11.02 -4.82
CA GLY A 47 -1.46 12.11 -5.29
C GLY A 47 -0.03 12.08 -4.74
N SER A 48 0.19 11.60 -3.52
CA SER A 48 1.56 11.49 -2.97
C SER A 48 2.42 10.50 -3.73
N LEU A 49 1.84 9.40 -4.21
CA LEU A 49 2.57 8.34 -4.94
C LEU A 49 2.97 8.78 -6.34
N GLU A 50 2.17 9.60 -7.03
CA GLU A 50 2.50 10.13 -8.37
C GLU A 50 3.82 10.93 -8.40
N THR A 51 4.27 11.42 -7.23
CA THR A 51 5.51 12.19 -7.11
C THR A 51 6.70 11.38 -6.60
N CYS A 52 6.46 10.15 -6.14
CA CYS A 52 7.51 9.25 -5.69
C CYS A 52 8.14 8.55 -6.89
N GLN A 53 9.46 8.43 -6.86
CA GLN A 53 10.16 7.61 -7.83
C GLN A 53 9.94 6.14 -7.49
N ASP A 54 9.67 5.31 -8.51
CA ASP A 54 9.49 3.87 -8.34
C ASP A 54 10.67 3.26 -7.57
N TRP A 55 10.40 2.47 -6.53
CA TRP A 55 11.46 1.91 -5.67
C TRP A 55 12.46 1.06 -6.47
N PHE A 56 11.97 0.33 -7.47
CA PHE A 56 12.75 -0.55 -8.34
C PHE A 56 13.68 0.19 -9.32
N SER A 57 13.59 1.51 -9.39
CA SER A 57 14.56 2.32 -10.14
C SER A 57 15.91 2.48 -9.42
N THR A 58 15.93 2.26 -8.10
CA THR A 58 17.14 2.36 -7.26
C THR A 58 17.49 1.06 -6.56
N PHE A 59 16.49 0.20 -6.34
CA PHE A 59 16.69 -1.11 -5.76
C PHE A 59 17.16 -2.11 -6.83
N PRO A 60 18.18 -2.93 -6.56
CA PRO A 60 18.74 -3.87 -7.55
C PRO A 60 17.83 -5.10 -7.71
N VAL A 61 16.72 -4.94 -8.42
CA VAL A 61 15.69 -5.97 -8.64
C VAL A 61 16.26 -7.20 -9.34
N ASP A 62 17.06 -7.02 -10.39
CA ASP A 62 17.64 -8.14 -11.15
C ASP A 62 18.46 -9.07 -10.23
N GLU A 63 19.28 -8.48 -9.36
CA GLU A 63 20.21 -9.22 -8.50
C GLU A 63 19.52 -9.88 -7.31
N ILE A 64 18.61 -9.16 -6.65
CA ILE A 64 18.00 -9.61 -5.40
C ILE A 64 16.73 -10.42 -5.66
N VAL A 65 15.87 -9.92 -6.55
CA VAL A 65 14.54 -10.50 -6.79
C VAL A 65 14.62 -11.56 -7.88
N LEU A 66 15.10 -11.19 -9.09
CA LEU A 66 14.94 -12.05 -10.27
C LEU A 66 15.94 -13.21 -10.37
N ASN A 67 17.20 -13.01 -9.98
CA ASN A 67 18.22 -14.05 -10.07
C ASN A 67 17.94 -15.29 -9.21
N ASN A 68 17.14 -15.13 -8.16
CA ASN A 68 16.82 -16.21 -7.22
C ASN A 68 15.50 -16.93 -7.54
N VAL A 69 14.80 -16.53 -8.62
CA VAL A 69 13.51 -17.13 -8.98
C VAL A 69 13.71 -18.46 -9.70
N VAL A 70 12.95 -19.47 -9.28
CA VAL A 70 12.86 -20.75 -9.99
C VAL A 70 12.13 -20.53 -11.31
N LYS A 71 12.89 -20.39 -12.39
CA LYS A 71 12.39 -20.01 -13.73
C LYS A 71 11.36 -20.99 -14.30
N ASP A 72 11.38 -22.25 -13.87
CA ASP A 72 10.53 -23.31 -14.41
C ASP A 72 9.19 -23.46 -13.66
N ASN A 73 8.88 -22.59 -12.69
CA ASN A 73 7.62 -22.66 -11.94
C ASN A 73 6.84 -21.35 -12.02
N SER A 74 5.93 -21.26 -12.99
CA SER A 74 5.01 -20.12 -13.16
C SER A 74 4.00 -19.95 -12.01
N GLN A 75 3.94 -20.89 -11.06
CA GLN A 75 3.07 -20.78 -9.90
C GLN A 75 3.73 -20.13 -8.69
N VAL A 76 5.05 -19.87 -8.72
CA VAL A 76 5.73 -19.18 -7.63
C VAL A 76 5.24 -17.73 -7.52
N ILE A 77 5.07 -17.24 -6.30
CA ILE A 77 4.79 -15.82 -6.06
C ILE A 77 6.11 -15.06 -6.12
N LEU A 78 6.21 -14.11 -7.04
CA LEU A 78 7.40 -13.27 -7.22
C LEU A 78 7.37 -12.08 -6.26
N LEU A 79 6.24 -11.38 -6.22
CA LEU A 79 6.07 -10.17 -5.42
C LEU A 79 4.64 -10.12 -4.88
N VAL A 80 4.52 -9.76 -3.62
CA VAL A 80 3.24 -9.44 -2.98
C VAL A 80 3.31 -7.99 -2.55
N ASP A 81 2.43 -7.18 -3.10
CA ASP A 81 2.30 -5.79 -2.73
C ASP A 81 1.21 -5.63 -1.66
N VAL A 82 1.59 -5.16 -0.47
CA VAL A 82 0.73 -5.15 0.72
C VAL A 82 0.37 -3.71 1.07
N GLY A 83 -0.89 -3.34 0.86
CA GLY A 83 -1.43 -2.01 1.13
C GLY A 83 -1.23 -0.99 0.00
N ASP A 84 -1.00 -1.46 -1.24
CA ASP A 84 -0.81 -0.63 -2.44
C ASP A 84 -2.11 -0.14 -3.10
N ARG A 85 -3.24 -0.23 -2.37
CA ARG A 85 -4.51 0.36 -2.78
C ARG A 85 -5.06 -0.23 -4.07
N GLU A 86 -4.85 0.49 -5.18
CA GLU A 86 -5.36 0.16 -6.49
C GLU A 86 -4.30 -0.50 -7.40
N GLY A 87 -3.15 -0.90 -6.83
CA GLY A 87 -2.12 -1.68 -7.50
C GLY A 87 -1.18 -0.86 -8.40
N HIS A 88 -0.89 0.39 -8.02
CA HIS A 88 -0.07 1.28 -8.85
C HIS A 88 1.38 0.82 -8.93
N ASP A 89 2.00 0.52 -7.79
CA ASP A 89 3.42 0.17 -7.72
C ASP A 89 3.65 -1.19 -8.38
N ILE A 90 2.76 -2.17 -8.13
CA ILE A 90 2.87 -3.50 -8.73
C ILE A 90 2.64 -3.49 -10.24
N GLN A 91 1.79 -2.59 -10.75
CA GLN A 91 1.56 -2.42 -12.19
C GLN A 91 2.79 -1.79 -12.85
N ALA A 92 3.36 -0.75 -12.24
CA ALA A 92 4.57 -0.11 -12.73
C ALA A 92 5.75 -1.11 -12.74
N PHE A 93 5.87 -1.95 -11.70
CA PHE A 93 6.84 -3.04 -11.65
C PHE A 93 6.62 -4.03 -12.80
N HIS A 94 5.38 -4.47 -13.03
CA HIS A 94 5.04 -5.36 -14.14
C HIS A 94 5.41 -4.75 -15.50
N ASP A 95 5.17 -3.46 -15.72
CA ASP A 95 5.46 -2.82 -17.00
C ASP A 95 6.96 -2.85 -17.33
N VAL A 96 7.82 -2.62 -16.34
CA VAL A 96 9.27 -2.70 -16.49
C VAL A 96 9.75 -4.15 -16.59
N TYR A 97 9.22 -5.05 -15.76
CA TYR A 97 9.65 -6.44 -15.63
C TYR A 97 8.62 -7.45 -16.16
N HIS A 98 7.97 -7.15 -17.28
CA HIS A 98 6.86 -7.94 -17.83
C HIS A 98 7.23 -9.38 -18.20
N THR A 99 8.52 -9.69 -18.35
CA THR A 99 9.02 -11.05 -18.60
C THR A 99 9.47 -11.78 -17.34
N ALA A 100 9.35 -11.16 -16.16
CA ALA A 100 9.77 -11.78 -14.92
C ALA A 100 8.93 -13.03 -14.62
N PRO A 101 9.55 -14.16 -14.23
CA PRO A 101 8.82 -15.37 -13.91
C PRO A 101 8.12 -15.27 -12.55
N GLY A 102 6.90 -15.83 -12.47
CA GLY A 102 6.11 -15.90 -11.25
C GLY A 102 4.90 -14.96 -11.25
N LYS A 103 4.11 -15.02 -10.18
CA LYS A 103 2.89 -14.24 -10.00
C LYS A 103 3.16 -12.96 -9.21
N LEU A 104 2.46 -11.91 -9.59
CA LEU A 104 2.40 -10.66 -8.85
C LEU A 104 1.06 -10.61 -8.12
N VAL A 105 1.06 -10.26 -6.84
CA VAL A 105 -0.14 -10.30 -5.98
C VAL A 105 -0.38 -8.95 -5.34
N VAL A 106 -1.62 -8.44 -5.39
CA VAL A 106 -2.04 -7.27 -4.60
C VAL A 106 -2.80 -7.75 -3.36
N GLN A 107 -2.43 -7.21 -2.20
CA GLN A 107 -3.14 -7.44 -0.94
C GLN A 107 -3.56 -6.11 -0.32
N ASP A 108 -4.86 -5.94 -0.14
CA ASP A 108 -5.43 -4.82 0.58
C ASP A 108 -6.72 -5.25 1.30
N LEU A 109 -7.33 -4.33 2.05
CA LEU A 109 -8.62 -4.53 2.68
C LEU A 109 -9.72 -4.72 1.63
N PRO A 110 -10.75 -5.55 1.90
CA PRO A 110 -11.82 -5.79 0.94
C PRO A 110 -12.48 -4.53 0.35
N PRO A 111 -12.78 -3.46 1.13
CA PRO A 111 -13.37 -2.24 0.58
C PRO A 111 -12.47 -1.50 -0.42
N VAL A 112 -11.16 -1.75 -0.39
CA VAL A 112 -10.18 -1.14 -1.29
C VAL A 112 -10.09 -1.96 -2.57
N LEU A 113 -9.98 -3.29 -2.44
CA LEU A 113 -9.93 -4.21 -3.59
C LEU A 113 -11.17 -4.09 -4.50
N VAL A 114 -12.35 -3.83 -3.93
CA VAL A 114 -13.60 -3.62 -4.69
C VAL A 114 -13.54 -2.36 -5.58
N ASN A 115 -12.68 -1.39 -5.28
CA ASN A 115 -12.55 -0.17 -6.09
C ASN A 115 -11.59 -0.34 -7.28
N ILE A 116 -10.87 -1.46 -7.36
CA ILE A 116 -10.00 -1.76 -8.50
C ILE A 116 -10.89 -2.06 -9.70
N LYS A 117 -10.90 -1.13 -10.67
CA LYS A 117 -11.71 -1.27 -11.88
C LYS A 117 -11.19 -2.40 -12.76
N ASP A 118 -12.11 -3.07 -13.45
CA ASP A 118 -11.78 -4.04 -14.49
C ASP A 118 -10.83 -3.41 -15.51
N ASN A 119 -9.70 -4.08 -15.78
CA ASN A 119 -8.59 -3.66 -16.65
C ASN A 119 -7.64 -2.59 -16.10
N LYS A 120 -7.72 -2.22 -14.81
CA LYS A 120 -6.70 -1.35 -14.20
C LYS A 120 -5.35 -2.06 -14.08
N LEU A 121 -5.38 -3.35 -13.76
CA LEU A 121 -4.19 -4.18 -13.60
C LEU A 121 -4.07 -5.18 -14.75
N SER A 122 -2.82 -5.51 -15.09
CA SER A 122 -2.50 -6.61 -15.99
C SER A 122 -3.15 -7.91 -15.51
N PRO A 123 -3.70 -8.76 -16.40
CA PRO A 123 -4.23 -10.08 -16.02
C PRO A 123 -3.19 -11.02 -15.37
N ALA A 124 -1.91 -10.68 -15.44
CA ALA A 124 -0.83 -11.38 -14.76
C ALA A 124 -0.73 -11.06 -13.25
N ILE A 125 -1.39 -9.98 -12.81
CA ILE A 125 -1.47 -9.54 -11.41
C ILE A 125 -2.78 -10.08 -10.82
N ILE A 126 -2.68 -10.72 -9.67
CA ILE A 126 -3.81 -11.38 -8.99
C ILE A 126 -4.14 -10.78 -7.63
#